data_AF-B1K1B0-F1
#
_entry.id   AF-B1K1B0-F1
#
_cell.length_a   1.000
_cell.length_b   1.000
_cell.length_c   1.000
_cell.angle_alpha   90.00
_cell.angle_beta   90.00
_cell.angle_gamma   90.00
#
_symmetry.space_group_name_H-M   'P 1'
#
loop_
_entity.id
_entity.type
_entity.pdbx_description
1 polymer ?
#
loop_
_entity_poly.entity_id
_entity_poly.type
_entity_poly.pdbx_seq_one_letter_code
_entity_poly.pdbx_strand_id
1 'polypeptide(L)'
;MMTSNTSRLPLCRPKILPDEWIETYLFRVARANGIRRPRLSDIERFRPTLPVTAVSKPDGYPIWGNAMLPRWSVVTRVNKIRYCPECMVESRHIRSRWRLTLFEVCTLHHVRLKDDLAEPVMTRGYKQSDKYLITDITDEQLWDGAVCPMPNERQHVDRLWSEFERLILGSDLSGAFAQLTHILFLEAILDALATTMPESKSLPWDAPRSTRLAELVERSQFSLVPDSDGIRDFLDQITDPSHRGVALARLRRMLLDEAQRRTCLSSLPIADLRRRLLMDGQKTITPQTRGEVHPSHGVPDGYVSFEKATLLIGCTKDLLKHLIQADFSHGAVTVQHGNKRYIFFPSWAVEACRRWFASVVTHEQLMIELCITRSGYITLLKSGLLKPLTVKGQAYFYRTHLTSLCHRLEELSRPCPASFAHLQPLFGTWLPWSGPYTSSSCEMLQDIFAGKFPIFRRLENPGLSAYFIDSTAIERLRQFRMNVVAKQARLERSSQQLSFLPE
;
A
#
# COMPACT_ATOMS: atom_id res chain seq x y z
N MET A 1 25.89 53.32 8.77
CA MET A 1 26.50 52.13 9.41
C MET A 1 26.04 52.08 10.86
N MET A 2 25.03 51.27 11.16
CA MET A 2 24.69 50.89 12.53
C MET A 2 25.02 49.41 12.66
N THR A 3 26.18 49.13 13.22
CA THR A 3 26.55 47.80 13.71
C THR A 3 25.71 47.52 14.95
N SER A 4 24.52 46.95 14.76
CA SER A 4 23.77 46.37 15.85
C SER A 4 24.50 45.10 16.29
N ASN A 5 25.23 45.21 17.39
CA ASN A 5 25.63 44.09 18.24
C ASN A 5 24.37 43.27 18.56
N THR A 6 24.12 42.23 17.77
CA THR A 6 23.18 41.16 18.12
C THR A 6 23.86 40.38 19.24
N SER A 7 23.56 40.82 20.46
CA SER A 7 23.97 40.15 21.68
C SER A 7 23.66 38.66 21.56
N ARG A 8 24.62 37.87 22.03
CA ARG A 8 24.57 36.41 22.21
C ARG A 8 23.50 36.05 23.26
N LEU A 9 22.24 36.39 23.01
CA LEU A 9 21.15 35.94 23.85
C LEU A 9 21.07 34.41 23.73
N PRO A 10 21.05 33.67 24.84
CA PRO A 10 20.93 32.22 24.80
C PRO A 10 19.62 31.86 24.10
N LEU A 11 19.66 30.82 23.26
CA LEU A 11 18.49 30.29 22.58
C LEU A 11 17.38 30.04 23.61
N CYS A 12 16.23 30.71 23.45
CA CYS A 12 15.06 30.44 24.29
C CYS A 12 14.52 29.05 23.95
N ARG A 13 14.45 28.16 24.94
CA ARG A 13 14.02 26.77 24.77
C ARG A 13 12.77 26.54 25.64
N PRO A 14 11.56 26.71 25.09
CA PRO A 14 10.34 26.32 25.78
C PRO A 14 10.43 24.88 26.29
N LYS A 15 9.75 24.58 27.40
CA LYS A 15 9.58 23.20 27.85
C LYS A 15 8.66 22.47 26.87
N ILE A 16 9.04 21.24 26.52
CA ILE A 16 8.18 20.35 25.72
C ILE A 16 6.92 20.03 26.52
N LEU A 17 5.76 20.15 25.88
CA LEU A 17 4.48 19.85 26.50
C LEU A 17 4.16 18.34 26.42
N PRO A 18 3.30 17.81 27.31
CA PRO A 18 2.88 16.42 27.24
C PRO A 18 2.29 16.08 25.87
N ASP A 19 2.71 14.95 25.30
CA ASP A 19 2.28 14.47 23.97
C ASP A 19 2.55 15.47 22.83
N GLU A 20 3.44 16.46 23.02
CA GLU A 20 3.69 17.46 21.99
C GLU A 20 4.38 16.83 20.78
N TRP A 21 3.82 17.07 19.59
CA TRP A 21 4.48 16.68 18.36
C TRP A 21 5.74 17.53 18.14
N ILE A 22 6.87 16.86 17.88
CA ILE A 22 8.20 17.50 17.82
C ILE A 22 8.25 18.66 16.84
N GLU A 23 7.53 18.57 15.73
CA GLU A 23 7.50 19.66 14.75
C GLU A 23 6.80 20.91 15.30
N THR A 24 5.75 20.74 16.10
CA THR A 24 5.09 21.82 16.85
C THR A 24 6.02 22.43 17.88
N TYR A 25 6.77 21.59 18.60
CA TYR A 25 7.77 22.03 19.56
C TYR A 25 8.81 22.94 18.88
N LEU A 26 9.33 22.53 17.71
CA LEU A 26 10.27 23.33 16.93
C LEU A 26 9.69 24.69 16.49
N PHE A 27 8.41 24.77 16.16
CA PHE A 27 7.77 26.06 15.89
C PHE A 27 7.69 26.95 17.11
N ARG A 28 7.36 26.38 18.28
CA ARG A 28 7.32 27.14 19.53
C ARG A 28 8.71 27.65 19.90
N VAL A 29 9.77 26.86 19.67
CA VAL A 29 11.16 27.33 19.80
C VAL A 29 11.42 28.49 18.82
N ALA A 30 11.11 28.34 17.54
CA ALA A 30 11.33 29.40 16.56
C ALA A 30 10.59 30.70 16.91
N ARG A 31 9.33 30.61 17.35
CA ARG A 31 8.51 31.74 17.81
C ARG A 31 9.07 32.38 19.08
N ALA A 32 9.51 31.59 20.06
CA ALA A 32 10.14 32.09 21.27
C ALA A 32 11.47 32.82 21.01
N ASN A 33 12.07 32.62 19.83
CA ASN A 33 13.28 33.31 19.38
C ASN A 33 12.99 34.38 18.29
N GLY A 34 11.76 34.90 18.26
CA GLY A 34 11.39 36.08 17.46
C GLY A 34 10.84 35.79 16.06
N ILE A 35 10.72 34.53 15.64
CA ILE A 35 10.19 34.18 14.32
C ILE A 35 8.68 33.93 14.42
N ARG A 36 7.87 34.97 14.18
CA ARG A 36 6.39 34.89 14.30
C ARG A 36 5.77 33.81 13.41
N ARG A 37 6.27 33.68 12.16
CA ARG A 37 5.81 32.69 11.17
C ARG A 37 7.01 31.87 10.70
N PRO A 38 7.40 30.82 11.44
CA PRO A 38 8.53 29.98 11.07
C PRO A 38 8.33 29.42 9.66
N ARG A 39 9.42 29.23 8.93
CA ARG A 39 9.49 28.44 7.70
C ARG A 39 10.10 27.07 8.00
N LEU A 40 10.02 26.16 7.03
CA LEU A 40 10.69 24.86 7.13
C LEU A 40 12.19 25.00 7.40
N SER A 41 12.85 25.94 6.71
CA SER A 41 14.27 26.25 6.92
C SER A 41 14.59 26.69 8.35
N ASP A 42 13.66 27.40 9.00
CA ASP A 42 13.87 27.93 10.34
C ASP A 42 13.81 26.80 11.37
N ILE A 43 12.83 25.89 11.26
CA ILE A 43 12.74 24.74 12.16
C ILE A 43 13.87 23.74 11.96
N GLU A 44 14.30 23.50 10.71
CA GLU A 44 15.42 22.60 10.43
C GLU A 44 16.76 23.19 10.92
N ARG A 45 16.87 24.52 11.03
CA ARG A 45 18.02 25.18 11.68
C ARG A 45 18.06 24.92 13.18
N PHE A 46 16.90 24.88 13.86
CA PHE A 46 16.84 24.64 15.30
C PHE A 46 16.96 23.17 15.69
N ARG A 47 16.47 22.23 14.87
CA ARG A 47 16.51 20.79 15.15
C ARG A 47 17.87 20.28 15.68
N PRO A 48 19.01 20.46 14.99
CA PRO A 48 20.28 19.92 15.48
C PRO A 48 20.76 20.58 16.80
N THR A 49 20.19 21.71 17.21
CA THR A 49 20.59 22.44 18.43
C THR A 49 19.83 21.99 19.69
N LEU A 50 18.84 21.11 19.55
CA LEU A 50 17.89 20.73 20.60
C LEU A 50 17.98 19.23 20.92
N PRO A 51 18.48 18.84 22.10
CA PRO A 51 18.64 17.43 22.48
C PRO A 51 17.36 16.60 22.38
N VAL A 52 16.21 17.20 22.70
CA VAL A 52 14.89 16.53 22.64
C VAL A 52 14.49 16.10 21.22
N THR A 53 15.13 16.67 20.20
CA THR A 53 14.86 16.33 18.79
C THR A 53 15.90 15.39 18.18
N ALA A 54 16.87 14.90 18.96
CA ALA A 54 17.95 14.04 18.47
C ALA A 54 17.45 12.75 17.81
N VAL A 55 16.32 12.22 18.28
CA VAL A 55 15.67 11.02 17.71
C VAL A 55 14.75 11.34 16.52
N SER A 56 14.48 12.63 16.28
CA SER A 56 13.55 13.09 15.24
C SER A 56 14.23 13.28 13.89
N LYS A 57 13.61 12.70 12.87
CA LYS A 57 14.02 12.88 11.48
C LYS A 57 13.30 14.08 10.85
N PRO A 58 13.88 14.70 9.80
CA PRO A 58 13.26 15.82 9.09
C PRO A 58 12.05 15.40 8.22
N ASP A 59 11.58 14.16 8.35
CA ASP A 59 10.40 13.63 7.65
C ASP A 59 9.08 13.98 8.37
N GLY A 60 9.15 14.41 9.63
CA GLY A 60 8.02 14.80 10.46
C GLY A 60 7.07 13.65 10.78
N TYR A 61 7.54 12.41 10.79
CA TYR A 61 6.77 11.33 11.41
C TYR A 61 6.69 11.56 12.93
N PRO A 62 5.54 11.29 13.57
CA PRO A 62 5.49 11.26 15.03
C PRO A 62 6.36 10.10 15.53
N ILE A 63 7.03 10.31 16.67
CA ILE A 63 7.91 9.31 17.27
C ILE A 63 7.16 8.63 18.39
N TRP A 64 7.09 7.30 18.32
CA TRP A 64 6.46 6.46 19.31
C TRP A 64 7.42 5.33 19.63
N GLY A 65 8.07 5.40 20.80
CA GLY A 65 9.08 4.42 21.20
C GLY A 65 10.26 4.30 20.24
N ASN A 66 10.90 3.13 20.24
CA ASN A 66 12.14 2.85 19.49
C ASN A 66 11.90 2.16 18.13
N ALA A 67 10.69 1.66 17.88
CA ALA A 67 10.35 0.97 16.63
C ALA A 67 9.48 1.86 15.74
N MET A 68 9.62 1.69 14.41
CA MET A 68 8.85 2.48 13.45
C MET A 68 7.38 2.07 13.46
N LEU A 69 6.48 3.02 13.26
CA LEU A 69 5.07 2.70 12.98
C LEU A 69 4.87 2.36 11.49
N PRO A 70 3.86 1.54 11.14
CA PRO A 70 3.46 1.32 9.75
C PRO A 70 3.11 2.63 9.04
N ARG A 71 3.55 2.82 7.79
CA ARG A 71 3.30 4.07 7.05
C ARG A 71 1.82 4.44 6.92
N TRP A 72 0.93 3.45 6.89
CA TRP A 72 -0.51 3.67 6.79
C TRP A 72 -1.13 4.16 8.11
N SER A 73 -0.48 3.96 9.25
CA SER A 73 -1.01 4.33 10.57
C SER A 73 -0.65 5.73 11.02
N VAL A 74 0.22 6.44 10.29
CA VAL A 74 0.74 7.76 10.66
C VAL A 74 0.72 8.74 9.50
N VAL A 75 0.47 10.01 9.83
CA VAL A 75 0.52 11.12 8.87
C VAL A 75 1.71 12.06 9.16
N THR A 76 2.33 12.56 8.09
CA THR A 76 3.51 13.45 8.15
C THR A 76 3.10 14.91 8.03
N ARG A 77 4.06 15.84 7.89
CA ARG A 77 3.82 17.27 7.75
C ARG A 77 2.81 17.66 6.66
N VAL A 78 2.75 16.90 5.56
CA VAL A 78 1.96 17.27 4.36
C VAL A 78 0.45 17.09 4.55
N ASN A 79 0.03 16.32 5.55
CA ASN A 79 -1.36 16.02 5.82
C ASN A 79 -2.00 17.05 6.74
N LYS A 80 -3.33 17.22 6.61
CA LYS A 80 -4.14 18.10 7.47
C LYS A 80 -3.86 17.90 8.95
N ILE A 81 -3.98 18.97 9.73
CA ILE A 81 -3.79 18.93 11.17
C ILE A 81 -5.11 18.55 11.81
N ARG A 82 -5.18 17.32 12.33
CA ARG A 82 -6.32 16.88 13.13
C ARG A 82 -6.14 17.31 14.58
N TYR A 83 -7.23 17.67 15.25
CA TYR A 83 -7.19 18.10 16.63
C TYR A 83 -8.54 17.94 17.35
N CYS A 84 -8.49 17.86 18.68
CA CYS A 84 -9.67 17.94 19.53
C CYS A 84 -9.87 19.42 19.97
N PRO A 85 -11.05 20.01 19.77
CA PRO A 85 -11.35 21.40 20.17
C PRO A 85 -11.05 21.67 21.64
N GLU A 86 -11.58 20.83 22.53
CA GLU A 86 -11.41 21.00 23.98
C GLU A 86 -9.95 20.86 24.41
N CYS A 87 -9.23 19.84 23.92
CA CYS A 87 -7.79 19.72 24.14
C CYS A 87 -6.99 20.96 23.70
N MET A 88 -7.43 21.66 22.64
CA MET A 88 -6.77 22.85 22.12
C MET A 88 -7.09 24.10 22.96
N VAL A 89 -8.31 24.19 23.51
CA VAL A 89 -8.70 25.21 24.49
C VAL A 89 -7.88 25.05 25.76
N GLU A 90 -7.73 23.82 26.27
CA GLU A 90 -6.89 23.50 27.43
C GLU A 90 -5.40 23.82 27.19
N SER A 91 -4.89 23.48 26.00
CA SER A 91 -3.49 23.68 25.65
C SER A 91 -3.26 23.78 24.14
N ARG A 92 -2.81 24.96 23.67
CA ARG A 92 -2.63 25.27 22.24
C ARG A 92 -1.36 24.65 21.64
N HIS A 93 -1.30 23.32 21.56
CA HIS A 93 -0.27 22.59 20.84
C HIS A 93 -0.83 21.35 20.15
N ILE A 94 -0.22 20.99 19.02
CA ILE A 94 -0.60 19.77 18.28
C ILE A 94 0.01 18.56 18.97
N ARG A 95 -0.85 17.60 19.29
CA ARG A 95 -0.48 16.35 19.96
C ARG A 95 0.00 15.30 18.96
N SER A 96 0.97 14.48 19.34
CA SER A 96 1.52 13.41 18.49
C SER A 96 0.45 12.39 18.15
N ARG A 97 -0.48 12.09 19.07
CA ARG A 97 -1.54 11.10 18.83
C ARG A 97 -2.53 11.49 17.74
N TRP A 98 -2.72 12.79 17.51
CA TRP A 98 -3.56 13.26 16.39
C TRP A 98 -2.93 13.01 15.02
N ARG A 99 -1.63 12.65 14.99
CA ARG A 99 -0.93 12.22 13.78
C ARG A 99 -1.12 10.73 13.48
N LEU A 100 -1.86 9.98 14.29
CA LEU A 100 -2.22 8.58 14.02
C LEU A 100 -3.45 8.50 13.13
N THR A 101 -3.33 8.02 11.90
CA THR A 101 -4.40 8.02 10.88
C THR A 101 -5.72 7.45 11.41
N LEU A 102 -5.65 6.41 12.23
CA LEU A 102 -6.82 5.69 12.75
C LEU A 102 -7.46 6.34 14.00
N PHE A 103 -6.80 7.32 14.61
CA PHE A 103 -7.31 8.02 15.77
C PHE A 103 -8.22 9.17 15.30
N GLU A 104 -9.54 8.94 15.33
CA GLU A 104 -10.57 9.86 14.80
C GLU A 104 -11.38 10.58 15.88
N VAL A 105 -11.38 10.06 17.11
CA VAL A 105 -12.16 10.56 18.24
C VAL A 105 -11.25 10.68 19.46
N CYS A 106 -11.29 11.81 20.14
CA CYS A 106 -10.63 11.98 21.43
C CYS A 106 -11.44 11.26 22.52
N THR A 107 -10.88 10.28 23.21
CA THR A 107 -11.56 9.56 24.31
C THR A 107 -11.59 10.34 25.62
N LEU A 108 -10.76 11.38 25.77
CA LEU A 108 -10.80 12.24 26.96
C LEU A 108 -12.04 13.14 26.98
N HIS A 109 -12.40 13.68 25.82
CA HIS A 109 -13.48 14.67 25.68
C HIS A 109 -14.66 14.13 24.87
N HIS A 110 -14.53 12.95 24.27
CA HIS A 110 -15.51 12.33 23.38
C HIS A 110 -15.96 13.28 22.26
N VAL A 111 -15.00 13.88 21.56
CA VAL A 111 -15.23 14.77 20.40
C VAL A 111 -14.46 14.22 19.19
N ARG A 112 -15.09 14.23 18.01
CA ARG A 112 -14.41 13.89 16.75
C ARG A 112 -13.35 14.92 16.42
N LEU A 113 -12.22 14.46 15.90
CA LEU A 113 -11.13 15.35 15.56
C LEU A 113 -11.49 16.20 14.33
N LYS A 114 -11.37 17.51 14.47
CA LYS A 114 -11.52 18.50 13.38
C LYS A 114 -10.23 18.61 12.57
N ASP A 115 -10.28 19.18 11.36
CA ASP A 115 -9.15 19.28 10.42
C ASP A 115 -8.99 20.65 9.72
N ASP A 116 -9.58 21.69 10.30
CA ASP A 116 -9.61 23.09 9.87
C ASP A 116 -8.45 23.95 10.42
N LEU A 117 -7.53 23.35 11.20
CA LEU A 117 -6.28 24.01 11.57
C LEU A 117 -5.23 23.97 10.47
N ALA A 118 -4.51 25.07 10.32
CA ALA A 118 -3.38 25.21 9.43
C ALA A 118 -2.14 25.80 10.10
N GLU A 119 -1.00 25.27 9.70
CA GLU A 119 0.31 25.87 9.95
C GLU A 119 0.98 26.07 8.58
N PRO A 120 1.40 27.29 8.19
CA PRO A 120 1.93 27.57 6.85
C PRO A 120 3.08 26.66 6.39
N VAL A 121 3.83 26.09 7.34
CA VAL A 121 4.96 25.19 7.07
C VAL A 121 4.53 23.75 6.79
N MET A 122 3.35 23.35 7.26
CA MET A 122 2.88 21.97 7.23
C MET A 122 1.67 21.82 6.31
N THR A 123 0.72 22.70 6.45
CA THR A 123 -0.58 22.59 5.81
C THR A 123 -0.52 23.21 4.42
N ARG A 124 -0.53 22.36 3.38
CA ARG A 124 -0.81 22.83 2.02
C ARG A 124 -2.17 23.50 1.97
N GLY A 125 -2.28 24.62 1.27
CA GLY A 125 -3.54 25.36 1.20
C GLY A 125 -3.89 26.13 2.48
N TYR A 126 -2.92 26.44 3.35
CA TYR A 126 -3.17 27.24 4.58
C TYR A 126 -3.84 28.62 4.36
N LYS A 127 -3.90 29.10 3.11
CA LYS A 127 -4.57 30.34 2.71
C LYS A 127 -6.05 30.16 2.32
N GLN A 128 -6.58 28.94 2.38
CA GLN A 128 -8.00 28.69 2.13
C GLN A 128 -8.84 29.35 3.22
N SER A 129 -10.04 29.82 2.85
CA SER A 129 -10.91 30.60 3.75
C SER A 129 -11.49 29.80 4.92
N ASP A 130 -11.51 28.47 4.81
CA ASP A 130 -11.96 27.51 5.83
C ASP A 130 -10.83 27.06 6.78
N LYS A 131 -9.65 27.70 6.72
CA LYS A 131 -8.48 27.31 7.51
C LYS A 131 -8.05 28.39 8.48
N TYR A 132 -7.86 27.98 9.73
CA TYR A 132 -7.44 28.85 10.82
C TYR A 132 -5.99 28.60 11.21
N LEU A 133 -5.23 29.67 11.40
CA LEU A 133 -3.85 29.57 11.90
C LEU A 133 -3.87 29.21 13.38
N ILE A 134 -3.05 28.23 13.79
CA ILE A 134 -2.96 27.76 15.19
C ILE A 134 -2.74 28.91 16.19
N THR A 135 -2.01 29.97 15.78
CA THR A 135 -1.73 31.12 16.64
C THR A 135 -2.87 32.12 16.75
N ASP A 136 -3.76 32.16 15.76
CA ASP A 136 -4.71 33.25 15.57
C ASP A 136 -6.17 32.79 15.75
N ILE A 137 -6.40 31.49 15.93
CA ILE A 137 -7.74 30.90 16.14
C ILE A 137 -8.33 31.29 17.52
N THR A 138 -9.62 31.59 17.54
CA THR A 138 -10.38 31.84 18.78
C THR A 138 -11.02 30.56 19.32
N ASP A 139 -11.43 30.57 20.59
CA ASP A 139 -12.03 29.38 21.21
C ASP A 139 -13.42 29.07 20.60
N GLU A 140 -14.17 30.08 20.17
CA GLU A 140 -15.43 29.90 19.44
C GLU A 140 -15.18 29.22 18.08
N GLN A 141 -14.13 29.63 17.36
CA GLN A 141 -13.74 29.00 16.08
C GLN A 141 -13.25 27.56 16.26
N LEU A 142 -12.58 27.26 17.39
CA LEU A 142 -12.19 25.88 17.71
C LEU A 142 -13.40 24.96 17.80
N TRP A 143 -14.48 25.44 18.45
CA TRP A 143 -15.72 24.69 18.67
C TRP A 143 -16.68 24.65 17.48
N ASP A 144 -16.60 25.62 16.56
CA ASP A 144 -17.48 25.67 15.39
C ASP A 144 -17.41 24.36 14.57
N GLY A 145 -18.56 23.78 14.25
CA GLY A 145 -18.63 22.50 13.53
C GLY A 145 -18.07 21.27 14.27
N ALA A 146 -17.79 21.35 15.58
CA ALA A 146 -17.42 20.18 16.38
C ALA A 146 -18.59 19.20 16.51
N VAL A 147 -18.31 17.90 16.43
CA VAL A 147 -19.33 16.84 16.45
C VAL A 147 -18.97 15.77 17.47
N CYS A 148 -19.96 15.35 18.25
CA CYS A 148 -19.83 14.21 19.15
C CYS A 148 -19.92 12.89 18.36
N PRO A 149 -19.14 11.85 18.72
CA PRO A 149 -19.29 10.52 18.15
C PRO A 149 -20.65 9.92 18.51
N MET A 150 -21.14 9.00 17.69
CA MET A 150 -22.35 8.23 18.01
C MET A 150 -22.11 7.33 19.24
N PRO A 151 -23.14 6.92 20.00
CA PRO A 151 -22.94 6.11 21.20
C PRO A 151 -22.14 4.81 20.99
N ASN A 152 -22.43 4.09 19.90
CA ASN A 152 -21.70 2.86 19.54
C ASN A 152 -20.25 3.14 19.11
N GLU A 153 -20.03 4.21 18.35
CA GLU A 153 -18.70 4.70 17.99
C GLU A 153 -17.89 5.08 19.24
N ARG A 154 -18.49 5.80 20.18
CA ARG A 154 -17.87 6.14 21.46
C ARG A 154 -17.44 4.88 22.19
N GLN A 155 -18.34 3.89 22.32
CA GLN A 155 -18.01 2.63 22.99
C GLN A 155 -16.86 1.88 22.30
N HIS A 156 -16.85 1.85 20.97
CA HIS A 156 -15.76 1.23 20.18
C HIS A 156 -14.42 1.93 20.42
N VAL A 157 -14.40 3.26 20.31
CA VAL A 157 -13.18 4.05 20.47
C VAL A 157 -12.69 3.98 21.92
N ASP A 158 -13.57 4.10 22.92
CA ASP A 158 -13.20 4.00 24.33
C ASP A 158 -12.58 2.64 24.65
N ARG A 159 -13.13 1.56 24.10
CA ARG A 159 -12.61 0.19 24.30
C ARG A 159 -11.17 0.02 23.78
N LEU A 160 -10.83 0.66 22.67
CA LEU A 160 -9.51 0.52 22.05
C LEU A 160 -8.51 1.58 22.52
N TRP A 161 -8.92 2.84 22.58
CA TRP A 161 -8.01 3.99 22.65
C TRP A 161 -7.91 4.66 24.03
N SER A 162 -8.87 4.44 24.94
CA SER A 162 -8.88 5.14 26.24
C SER A 162 -7.63 4.87 27.08
N GLU A 163 -7.24 3.61 27.17
CA GLU A 163 -6.05 3.18 27.89
C GLU A 163 -4.77 3.76 27.28
N PHE A 164 -4.70 3.80 25.94
CA PHE A 164 -3.59 4.43 25.24
C PHE A 164 -3.47 5.92 25.57
N GLU A 165 -4.56 6.68 25.55
CA GLU A 165 -4.53 8.09 25.94
C GLU A 165 -4.18 8.28 27.42
N ARG A 166 -4.67 7.42 28.30
CA ARG A 166 -4.34 7.44 29.74
C ARG A 166 -2.84 7.24 29.97
N LEU A 167 -2.22 6.26 29.29
CA LEU A 167 -0.79 5.98 29.40
C LEU A 167 0.06 7.14 28.89
N ILE A 168 -0.34 7.79 27.80
CA ILE A 168 0.33 9.00 27.30
C ILE A 168 0.30 10.13 28.33
N LEU A 169 -0.87 10.39 28.90
CA LEU A 169 -1.01 11.43 29.93
C LEU A 169 -0.23 11.09 31.21
N GLY A 170 -0.16 9.81 31.55
CA GLY A 170 0.66 9.27 32.64
C GLY A 170 2.17 9.26 32.36
N SER A 171 2.61 9.74 31.18
CA SER A 171 4.01 9.71 30.74
C SER A 171 4.63 8.31 30.60
N ASP A 172 3.81 7.26 30.54
CA ASP A 172 4.26 5.89 30.22
C ASP A 172 4.23 5.66 28.70
N LEU A 173 5.27 6.17 28.03
CA LEU A 173 5.41 6.03 26.58
C LEU A 173 5.68 4.57 26.16
N SER A 174 6.26 3.74 27.03
CA SER A 174 6.54 2.34 26.71
C SER A 174 5.26 1.52 26.72
N GLY A 175 4.43 1.69 27.77
CA GLY A 175 3.10 1.10 27.84
C GLY A 175 2.21 1.59 26.70
N ALA A 176 2.18 2.90 26.44
CA ALA A 176 1.41 3.47 25.33
C ALA A 176 1.84 2.89 23.97
N PHE A 177 3.13 2.68 23.75
CA PHE A 177 3.64 2.10 22.51
C PHE A 177 3.27 0.63 22.34
N ALA A 178 3.32 -0.15 23.42
CA ALA A 178 2.83 -1.53 23.41
C ALA A 178 1.34 -1.55 23.05
N GLN A 179 0.52 -0.79 23.78
CA GLN A 179 -0.92 -0.66 23.54
C GLN A 179 -1.25 -0.26 22.10
N LEU A 180 -0.55 0.75 21.58
CA LEU A 180 -0.71 1.21 20.21
C LEU A 180 -0.45 0.09 19.19
N THR A 181 0.53 -0.78 19.45
CA THR A 181 0.83 -1.92 18.57
C THR A 181 -0.36 -2.86 18.47
N HIS A 182 -1.00 -3.18 19.60
CA HIS A 182 -2.20 -4.03 19.63
C HIS A 182 -3.41 -3.35 18.97
N ILE A 183 -3.64 -2.06 19.24
CA ILE A 183 -4.72 -1.28 18.62
C ILE A 183 -4.57 -1.26 17.10
N LEU A 184 -3.37 -0.95 16.59
CA LEU A 184 -3.10 -0.90 15.16
C LEU A 184 -3.33 -2.25 14.49
N PHE A 185 -3.00 -3.36 15.16
CA PHE A 185 -3.29 -4.69 14.66
C PHE A 185 -4.80 -4.93 14.56
N LEU A 186 -5.54 -4.69 15.65
CA LEU A 186 -7.00 -4.92 15.70
C LEU A 186 -7.73 -4.08 14.64
N GLU A 187 -7.46 -2.78 14.60
CA GLU A 187 -8.05 -1.85 13.64
C GLU A 187 -7.76 -2.26 12.19
N ALA A 188 -6.54 -2.74 11.90
CA ALA A 188 -6.16 -3.18 10.56
C ALA A 188 -6.82 -4.49 10.12
N ILE A 189 -7.22 -5.36 11.06
CA ILE A 189 -8.03 -6.54 10.76
C ILE A 189 -9.50 -6.14 10.62
N LEU A 190 -10.03 -5.30 11.51
CA LEU A 190 -11.41 -4.78 11.44
C LEU A 190 -11.67 -4.03 10.13
N ASP A 191 -10.73 -3.19 9.67
CA ASP A 191 -10.80 -2.56 8.34
C ASP A 191 -10.93 -3.58 7.22
N ALA A 192 -10.18 -4.67 7.31
CA ALA A 192 -10.25 -5.73 6.29
C ALA A 192 -11.61 -6.42 6.34
N LEU A 193 -12.12 -6.74 7.53
CA LEU A 193 -13.46 -7.32 7.70
C LEU A 193 -14.58 -6.38 7.24
N ALA A 194 -14.41 -5.07 7.39
CA ALA A 194 -15.40 -4.10 6.91
C ALA A 194 -15.57 -4.15 5.38
N THR A 195 -14.57 -4.63 4.62
CA THR A 195 -14.64 -4.75 3.15
C THR A 195 -15.55 -5.87 2.65
N THR A 196 -15.95 -6.81 3.51
CA THR A 196 -16.82 -7.94 3.13
C THR A 196 -18.29 -7.69 3.41
N MET A 197 -18.64 -6.55 4.01
CA MET A 197 -20.03 -6.19 4.29
C MET A 197 -20.81 -5.94 2.98
N PRO A 198 -21.99 -6.56 2.78
CA PRO A 198 -22.83 -6.29 1.61
C PRO A 198 -23.28 -4.83 1.56
N GLU A 199 -23.33 -4.23 0.37
CA GLU A 199 -23.74 -2.83 0.15
C GLU A 199 -25.14 -2.51 0.70
N SER A 200 -26.05 -3.48 0.73
CA SER A 200 -27.40 -3.32 1.30
C SER A 200 -27.41 -3.21 2.83
N LYS A 201 -26.30 -3.53 3.49
CA LYS A 201 -26.13 -3.48 4.94
C LYS A 201 -25.07 -2.47 5.39
N SER A 202 -24.37 -1.83 4.46
CA SER A 202 -23.36 -0.82 4.76
C SER A 202 -24.02 0.54 4.98
N LEU A 203 -23.53 1.28 5.99
CA LEU A 203 -23.80 2.71 6.12
C LEU A 203 -23.45 3.45 4.82
N PRO A 204 -24.03 4.65 4.59
CA PRO A 204 -23.66 5.50 3.46
C PRO A 204 -22.14 5.62 3.33
N TRP A 205 -21.63 5.71 2.10
CA TRP A 205 -20.20 5.82 1.83
C TRP A 205 -19.51 6.94 2.63
N ASP A 206 -20.24 8.01 2.92
CA ASP A 206 -19.76 9.19 3.65
C ASP A 206 -19.73 9.01 5.18
N ALA A 207 -20.15 7.85 5.71
CA ALA A 207 -20.10 7.58 7.13
C ALA A 207 -18.63 7.49 7.63
N PRO A 208 -18.31 8.09 8.79
CA PRO A 208 -16.99 7.98 9.40
C PRO A 208 -16.54 6.53 9.54
N ARG A 209 -15.23 6.30 9.40
CA ARG A 209 -14.65 4.95 9.49
C ARG A 209 -14.91 4.34 10.86
N SER A 210 -14.67 5.09 11.93
CA SER A 210 -14.98 4.70 13.32
C SER A 210 -16.43 4.20 13.49
N THR A 211 -17.41 4.87 12.87
CA THR A 211 -18.82 4.47 12.93
C THR A 211 -19.07 3.14 12.22
N ARG A 212 -18.46 2.93 11.04
CA ARG A 212 -18.57 1.66 10.30
C ARG A 212 -17.95 0.49 11.08
N LEU A 213 -16.83 0.71 11.74
CA LEU A 213 -16.19 -0.33 12.55
C LEU A 213 -16.99 -0.63 13.82
N ALA A 214 -17.52 0.39 14.49
CA ALA A 214 -18.38 0.19 15.64
C ALA A 214 -19.61 -0.66 15.31
N GLU A 215 -20.26 -0.39 14.17
CA GLU A 215 -21.39 -1.17 13.69
C GLU A 215 -20.99 -2.63 13.36
N LEU A 216 -19.84 -2.84 12.72
CA LEU A 216 -19.32 -4.19 12.44
C LEU A 216 -19.09 -4.98 13.74
N VAL A 217 -18.46 -4.35 14.72
CA VAL A 217 -18.14 -4.94 16.03
C VAL A 217 -19.41 -5.30 16.78
N GLU A 218 -20.40 -4.40 16.80
CA GLU A 218 -21.69 -4.63 17.45
C GLU A 218 -22.47 -5.76 16.78
N ARG A 219 -22.60 -5.74 15.44
CA ARG A 219 -23.33 -6.77 14.68
C ARG A 219 -22.71 -8.16 14.80
N SER A 220 -21.37 -8.21 14.81
CA SER A 220 -20.64 -9.48 14.91
C SER A 220 -20.38 -9.89 16.37
N GLN A 221 -20.82 -9.07 17.33
CA GLN A 221 -20.60 -9.24 18.76
C GLN A 221 -19.14 -9.48 19.15
N PHE A 222 -18.21 -8.79 18.46
CA PHE A 222 -16.79 -8.95 18.71
C PHE A 222 -16.40 -8.32 20.06
N SER A 223 -15.76 -9.13 20.90
CA SER A 223 -15.02 -8.66 22.06
C SER A 223 -13.62 -8.24 21.63
N LEU A 224 -13.30 -6.97 21.85
CA LEU A 224 -12.01 -6.38 21.50
C LEU A 224 -11.30 -5.97 22.78
N VAL A 225 -10.16 -6.58 23.06
CA VAL A 225 -9.27 -6.13 24.12
C VAL A 225 -7.90 -5.88 23.47
N PRO A 226 -7.35 -4.65 23.55
CA PRO A 226 -6.08 -4.27 22.92
C PRO A 226 -4.85 -4.83 23.66
N ASP A 227 -4.80 -6.14 23.84
CA ASP A 227 -3.66 -6.88 24.37
C ASP A 227 -3.42 -8.19 23.59
N SER A 228 -2.40 -8.96 23.98
CA SER A 228 -2.02 -10.18 23.28
C SER A 228 -3.02 -11.33 23.43
N ASP A 229 -3.78 -11.40 24.51
CA ASP A 229 -4.81 -12.43 24.73
C ASP A 229 -6.10 -12.02 24.01
N GLY A 230 -6.50 -10.76 24.12
CA GLY A 230 -7.62 -10.17 23.40
C GLY A 230 -7.49 -10.25 21.87
N ILE A 231 -6.28 -10.10 21.31
CA ILE A 231 -6.04 -10.38 19.89
C ILE A 231 -6.35 -11.85 19.54
N ARG A 232 -5.93 -12.79 20.38
CA ARG A 232 -6.16 -14.22 20.15
C ARG A 232 -7.66 -14.53 20.23
N ASP A 233 -8.31 -14.06 21.29
CA ASP A 233 -9.74 -14.26 21.51
C ASP A 233 -10.58 -13.62 20.39
N PHE A 234 -10.19 -12.43 19.92
CA PHE A 234 -10.84 -11.78 18.78
C PHE A 234 -10.72 -12.62 17.51
N LEU A 235 -9.52 -13.13 17.18
CA LEU A 235 -9.34 -13.97 15.99
C LEU A 235 -10.13 -15.28 16.08
N ASP A 236 -10.25 -15.86 17.27
CA ASP A 236 -11.04 -17.07 17.50
C ASP A 236 -12.55 -16.83 17.29
N GLN A 237 -13.05 -15.61 17.57
CA GLN A 237 -14.44 -15.20 17.33
C GLN A 237 -14.78 -15.01 15.84
N ILE A 238 -13.79 -14.90 14.95
CA ILE A 238 -14.03 -14.74 13.51
C ILE A 238 -14.45 -16.10 12.92
N THR A 239 -15.74 -16.44 13.00
CA THR A 239 -16.26 -17.73 12.52
C THR A 239 -16.74 -17.68 11.08
N ASP A 240 -17.23 -16.53 10.61
CA ASP A 240 -17.76 -16.36 9.25
C ASP A 240 -16.69 -16.66 8.18
N PRO A 241 -16.94 -17.57 7.22
CA PRO A 241 -15.94 -17.96 6.22
C PRO A 241 -15.40 -16.81 5.37
N SER A 242 -16.22 -15.81 5.06
CA SER A 242 -15.80 -14.64 4.28
C SER A 242 -14.87 -13.75 5.11
N HIS A 243 -15.23 -13.50 6.37
CA HIS A 243 -14.41 -12.74 7.32
C HIS A 243 -13.07 -13.45 7.57
N ARG A 244 -13.09 -14.78 7.75
CA ARG A 244 -11.87 -15.58 7.92
C ARG A 244 -10.94 -15.47 6.72
N GLY A 245 -11.48 -15.61 5.50
CA GLY A 245 -10.70 -15.50 4.27
C GLY A 245 -9.97 -14.15 4.17
N VAL A 246 -10.67 -13.06 4.47
CA VAL A 246 -10.10 -11.71 4.41
C VAL A 246 -9.14 -11.42 5.56
N ALA A 247 -9.43 -11.86 6.78
CA ALA A 247 -8.51 -11.78 7.91
C ALA A 247 -7.19 -12.52 7.61
N LEU A 248 -7.27 -13.74 7.07
CA LEU A 248 -6.09 -14.52 6.66
C LEU A 248 -5.27 -13.83 5.56
N ALA A 249 -5.94 -13.23 4.58
CA ALA A 249 -5.27 -12.45 3.54
C ALA A 249 -4.59 -11.20 4.12
N ARG A 250 -5.23 -10.51 5.08
CA ARG A 250 -4.67 -9.35 5.77
C ARG A 250 -3.45 -9.72 6.62
N LEU A 251 -3.51 -10.80 7.38
CA LEU A 251 -2.39 -11.32 8.16
C LEU A 251 -1.20 -11.71 7.26
N ARG A 252 -1.48 -12.35 6.11
CA ARG A 252 -0.44 -12.64 5.12
C ARG A 252 0.21 -11.36 4.59
N ARG A 253 -0.59 -10.33 4.28
CA ARG A 253 -0.07 -9.04 3.81
C ARG A 253 0.80 -8.37 4.86
N MET A 254 0.37 -8.35 6.13
CA MET A 254 1.17 -7.82 7.24
C MET A 254 2.53 -8.53 7.34
N LEU A 255 2.58 -9.87 7.21
CA LEU A 255 3.86 -10.60 7.22
C LEU A 255 4.79 -10.19 6.06
N LEU A 256 4.24 -9.97 4.87
CA LEU A 256 5.02 -9.51 3.71
C LEU A 256 5.52 -8.08 3.91
N ASP A 257 4.67 -7.20 4.44
CA ASP A 257 5.01 -5.80 4.72
C ASP A 257 6.14 -5.73 5.79
N GLU A 258 6.03 -6.52 6.87
CA GLU A 258 7.04 -6.60 7.94
C GLU A 258 8.36 -7.23 7.48
N ALA A 259 8.31 -8.16 6.51
CA ALA A 259 9.51 -8.73 5.91
C ALA A 259 10.28 -7.71 5.08
N GLN A 260 9.57 -6.79 4.40
CA GLN A 260 10.20 -5.72 3.63
C GLN A 260 10.66 -4.56 4.51
N ARG A 261 9.87 -4.22 5.54
CA ARG A 261 10.17 -3.13 6.46
C ARG A 261 9.61 -3.45 7.85
N ARG A 262 10.50 -3.72 8.80
CA ARG A 262 10.11 -3.94 10.19
C ARG A 262 9.48 -2.70 10.82
N THR A 263 8.35 -2.89 11.48
CA THR A 263 7.61 -1.90 12.26
C THR A 263 7.28 -2.44 13.66
N CYS A 264 6.50 -1.70 14.44
CA CYS A 264 6.01 -2.13 15.76
C CYS A 264 5.27 -3.47 15.71
N LEU A 265 4.62 -3.80 14.58
CA LEU A 265 3.87 -5.04 14.38
C LEU A 265 4.77 -6.29 14.36
N SER A 266 6.08 -6.14 14.10
CA SER A 266 7.04 -7.26 14.18
C SER A 266 7.20 -7.83 15.59
N SER A 267 6.75 -7.12 16.63
CA SER A 267 6.73 -7.64 18.00
C SER A 267 5.60 -8.64 18.25
N LEU A 268 4.60 -8.70 17.35
CA LEU A 268 3.47 -9.61 17.47
C LEU A 268 3.76 -10.96 16.79
N PRO A 269 3.24 -12.08 17.32
CA PRO A 269 3.41 -13.41 16.72
C PRO A 269 2.47 -13.63 15.52
N ILE A 270 2.49 -12.73 14.53
CA ILE A 270 1.55 -12.70 13.39
C ILE A 270 1.52 -14.04 12.62
N ALA A 271 2.68 -14.69 12.47
CA ALA A 271 2.79 -15.98 11.79
C ALA A 271 2.04 -17.09 12.54
N ASP A 272 2.11 -17.09 13.86
CA ASP A 272 1.43 -18.08 14.71
C ASP A 272 -0.06 -17.77 14.82
N LEU A 273 -0.44 -16.49 14.94
CA LEU A 273 -1.84 -16.04 14.89
C LEU A 273 -2.51 -16.47 13.57
N ARG A 274 -1.80 -16.29 12.43
CA ARG A 274 -2.27 -16.76 11.12
C ARG A 274 -2.39 -18.28 11.08
N ARG A 275 -1.42 -19.02 11.64
CA ARG A 275 -1.46 -20.49 11.68
C ARG A 275 -2.65 -20.96 12.51
N ARG A 276 -2.88 -20.37 13.68
CA ARG A 276 -4.02 -20.65 14.56
C ARG A 276 -5.34 -20.41 13.83
N LEU A 277 -5.51 -19.24 13.21
CA LEU A 277 -6.70 -18.96 12.40
C LEU A 277 -6.86 -19.89 11.19
N LEU A 278 -5.78 -20.48 10.65
CA LEU A 278 -5.90 -21.53 9.64
C LEU A 278 -6.34 -22.88 10.24
N MET A 279 -5.78 -23.27 11.39
CA MET A 279 -6.01 -24.56 12.03
C MET A 279 -7.37 -24.63 12.75
N ASP A 280 -7.83 -23.54 13.37
CA ASP A 280 -9.12 -23.53 14.06
C ASP A 280 -10.29 -23.58 13.08
N GLY A 281 -10.07 -23.15 11.83
CA GLY A 281 -11.00 -23.38 10.72
C GLY A 281 -11.05 -24.84 10.28
N GLN A 282 -10.08 -25.66 10.70
CA GLN A 282 -10.11 -27.11 10.54
C GLN A 282 -10.72 -27.82 11.76
N LYS A 283 -10.64 -27.22 12.96
CA LYS A 283 -11.22 -27.78 14.20
C LYS A 283 -12.73 -27.59 14.33
N THR A 284 -13.33 -26.60 13.65
CA THR A 284 -14.79 -26.41 13.57
C THR A 284 -15.45 -27.16 12.40
N ILE A 285 -14.79 -28.19 11.87
CA ILE A 285 -15.46 -29.23 11.08
C ILE A 285 -15.62 -30.46 11.95
N THR A 286 -16.29 -30.31 13.09
CA THR A 286 -17.20 -31.37 13.53
C THR A 286 -18.36 -31.35 12.53
N PRO A 287 -18.60 -32.44 11.77
CA PRO A 287 -19.69 -32.48 10.81
C PRO A 287 -21.01 -32.63 11.57
N GLN A 288 -21.53 -31.54 12.12
CA GLN A 288 -22.95 -31.44 12.41
C GLN A 288 -23.64 -31.02 11.12
N THR A 289 -24.04 -32.05 10.38
CA THR A 289 -25.32 -32.13 9.66
C THR A 289 -26.21 -30.89 9.78
N ARG A 290 -26.14 -30.01 8.78
CA ARG A 290 -27.30 -29.32 8.18
C ARG A 290 -26.84 -28.55 6.95
N GLY A 291 -27.10 -29.10 5.77
CA GLY A 291 -27.44 -28.26 4.62
C GLY A 291 -26.72 -28.47 3.30
N GLU A 292 -25.71 -29.34 3.16
CA GLU A 292 -25.24 -29.71 1.81
C GLU A 292 -24.94 -31.20 1.73
N VAL A 293 -25.74 -31.89 0.93
CA VAL A 293 -25.55 -33.28 0.53
C VAL A 293 -24.29 -33.35 -0.35
N HIS A 294 -23.12 -33.34 0.27
CA HIS A 294 -21.89 -33.86 -0.32
C HIS A 294 -21.80 -35.34 0.04
N PRO A 295 -21.78 -36.26 -0.94
CA PRO A 295 -21.77 -37.66 -0.63
C PRO A 295 -20.39 -38.02 -0.06
N SER A 296 -20.38 -38.41 1.22
CA SER A 296 -19.32 -39.20 1.85
C SER A 296 -19.14 -40.58 1.20
N HIS A 297 -20.06 -40.96 0.30
CA HIS A 297 -20.01 -42.17 -0.51
C HIS A 297 -19.72 -41.80 -1.98
N GLY A 298 -18.45 -41.91 -2.40
CA GLY A 298 -18.07 -41.76 -3.82
C GLY A 298 -16.95 -40.78 -4.12
N VAL A 299 -16.29 -40.21 -3.11
CA VAL A 299 -14.98 -39.55 -3.33
C VAL A 299 -13.95 -40.64 -3.59
N PRO A 300 -13.31 -40.69 -4.76
CA PRO A 300 -12.27 -41.68 -5.01
C PRO A 300 -11.06 -41.40 -4.09
N ASP A 301 -10.46 -42.44 -3.52
CA ASP A 301 -9.29 -42.29 -2.64
C ASP A 301 -8.15 -41.56 -3.37
N GLY A 302 -7.55 -40.57 -2.69
CA GLY A 302 -6.50 -39.71 -3.25
C GLY A 302 -6.99 -38.51 -4.07
N TYR A 303 -8.30 -38.29 -4.15
CA TYR A 303 -8.90 -37.14 -4.85
C TYR A 303 -9.40 -36.06 -3.89
N VAL A 304 -9.44 -34.82 -4.37
CA VAL A 304 -9.97 -33.65 -3.66
C VAL A 304 -11.10 -33.01 -4.45
N SER A 305 -12.10 -32.47 -3.76
CA SER A 305 -13.21 -31.77 -4.39
C SER A 305 -12.73 -30.52 -5.14
N PHE A 306 -13.49 -30.10 -6.14
CA PHE A 306 -13.24 -28.87 -6.89
C PHE A 306 -12.96 -27.66 -5.99
N GLU A 307 -13.76 -27.47 -4.95
CA GLU A 307 -13.62 -26.35 -4.03
C GLU A 307 -12.32 -26.44 -3.21
N LYS A 308 -12.01 -27.64 -2.71
CA LYS A 308 -10.76 -27.89 -2.01
C LYS A 308 -9.54 -27.69 -2.92
N ALA A 309 -9.63 -28.08 -4.20
CA ALA A 309 -8.58 -27.87 -5.18
C ALA A 309 -8.32 -26.37 -5.43
N THR A 310 -9.36 -25.54 -5.55
CA THR A 310 -9.18 -24.07 -5.73
C THR A 310 -8.43 -23.44 -4.56
N LEU A 311 -8.77 -23.85 -3.32
CA LEU A 311 -8.11 -23.38 -2.12
C LEU A 311 -6.63 -23.82 -2.04
N LEU A 312 -6.35 -25.08 -2.40
CA LEU A 312 -4.99 -25.63 -2.35
C LEU A 312 -4.06 -25.04 -3.43
N ILE A 313 -4.60 -24.75 -4.62
CA ILE A 313 -3.86 -24.12 -5.72
C ILE A 313 -3.70 -22.61 -5.47
N GLY A 314 -4.68 -21.97 -4.80
CA GLY A 314 -4.72 -20.53 -4.60
C GLY A 314 -5.18 -19.76 -5.83
N CYS A 315 -6.06 -20.34 -6.64
CA CYS A 315 -6.64 -19.73 -7.83
C CYS A 315 -8.16 -19.51 -7.71
N THR A 316 -8.74 -18.71 -8.59
CA THR A 316 -10.20 -18.49 -8.64
C THR A 316 -10.94 -19.73 -9.16
N LYS A 317 -12.21 -19.91 -8.75
CA LYS A 317 -13.06 -21.01 -9.24
C LYS A 317 -13.15 -21.00 -10.77
N ASP A 318 -13.26 -19.83 -11.39
CA ASP A 318 -13.34 -19.72 -12.85
C ASP A 318 -12.04 -20.12 -13.53
N LEU A 319 -10.88 -19.73 -12.98
CA LEU A 319 -9.59 -20.15 -13.52
C LEU A 319 -9.42 -21.67 -13.48
N LEU A 320 -9.79 -22.32 -12.38
CA LEU A 320 -9.69 -23.78 -12.29
C LEU A 320 -10.67 -24.48 -13.26
N LYS A 321 -11.89 -23.95 -13.46
CA LYS A 321 -12.81 -24.43 -14.50
C LYS A 321 -12.19 -24.33 -15.89
N HIS A 322 -11.49 -23.24 -16.17
CA HIS A 322 -10.81 -23.04 -17.44
C HIS A 322 -9.61 -23.98 -17.62
N LEU A 323 -8.83 -24.23 -16.57
CA LEU A 323 -7.73 -25.19 -16.61
C LEU A 323 -8.22 -26.64 -16.81
N ILE A 324 -9.43 -26.98 -16.35
CA ILE A 324 -10.09 -28.25 -16.71
C ILE A 324 -10.42 -28.28 -18.21
N GLN A 325 -11.06 -27.23 -18.72
CA GLN A 325 -11.50 -27.18 -20.13
C GLN A 325 -10.35 -27.13 -21.14
N ALA A 326 -9.15 -26.73 -20.71
CA ALA A 326 -7.94 -26.65 -21.54
C ALA A 326 -7.04 -27.90 -21.41
N ASP A 327 -7.57 -29.03 -20.93
CA ASP A 327 -6.87 -30.32 -20.71
C ASP A 327 -5.63 -30.26 -19.80
N PHE A 328 -5.45 -29.19 -19.04
CA PHE A 328 -4.31 -29.03 -18.14
C PHE A 328 -4.37 -29.98 -16.92
N SER A 329 -5.57 -30.47 -16.57
CA SER A 329 -5.79 -31.35 -15.43
C SER A 329 -6.18 -32.75 -15.90
N HIS A 330 -5.16 -33.52 -16.28
CA HIS A 330 -5.30 -34.95 -16.57
C HIS A 330 -5.85 -35.69 -15.34
N GLY A 331 -6.90 -36.49 -15.54
CA GLY A 331 -7.46 -37.34 -14.49
C GLY A 331 -8.53 -36.70 -13.60
N ALA A 332 -9.12 -35.55 -13.97
CA ALA A 332 -10.30 -35.05 -13.25
C ALA A 332 -11.49 -36.03 -13.39
N VAL A 333 -12.11 -36.40 -12.28
CA VAL A 333 -13.25 -37.32 -12.24
C VAL A 333 -14.52 -36.53 -11.96
N THR A 334 -15.53 -36.68 -12.82
CA THR A 334 -16.86 -36.10 -12.60
C THR A 334 -17.81 -37.16 -12.06
N VAL A 335 -18.31 -36.98 -10.85
CA VAL A 335 -19.30 -37.86 -10.22
C VAL A 335 -20.68 -37.19 -10.30
N GLN A 336 -21.67 -37.92 -10.83
CA GLN A 336 -23.06 -37.49 -10.82
C GLN A 336 -23.75 -37.98 -9.55
N HIS A 337 -24.47 -37.09 -8.87
CA HIS A 337 -25.30 -37.45 -7.74
C HIS A 337 -26.63 -36.69 -7.81
N GLY A 338 -27.70 -37.42 -8.13
CA GLY A 338 -28.98 -36.81 -8.55
C GLY A 338 -28.78 -35.93 -9.78
N ASN A 339 -29.32 -34.72 -9.75
CA ASN A 339 -29.19 -33.74 -10.86
C ASN A 339 -27.91 -32.89 -10.79
N LYS A 340 -27.04 -33.10 -9.79
CA LYS A 340 -25.82 -32.29 -9.60
C LYS A 340 -24.57 -33.06 -10.06
N ARG A 341 -23.64 -32.35 -10.68
CA ARG A 341 -22.32 -32.84 -11.13
C ARG A 341 -21.24 -32.30 -10.20
N TYR A 342 -20.44 -33.18 -9.62
CA TYR A 342 -19.31 -32.84 -8.78
C TYR A 342 -18.01 -33.22 -9.49
N ILE A 343 -17.02 -32.33 -9.47
CA ILE A 343 -15.70 -32.55 -10.09
C ILE A 343 -14.68 -32.77 -8.98
N PHE A 344 -13.87 -33.81 -9.14
CA PHE A 344 -12.79 -34.20 -8.23
C PHE A 344 -11.47 -34.26 -8.97
N PHE A 345 -10.39 -33.87 -8.29
CA PHE A 345 -9.05 -33.87 -8.85
C PHE A 345 -8.12 -34.78 -8.05
N PRO A 346 -7.26 -35.55 -8.71
CA PRO A 346 -6.26 -36.31 -7.99
C PRO A 346 -5.24 -35.34 -7.37
N SER A 347 -4.73 -35.69 -6.19
CA SER A 347 -3.84 -34.82 -5.42
C SER A 347 -2.58 -34.39 -6.20
N TRP A 348 -2.06 -35.26 -7.07
CA TRP A 348 -0.90 -34.94 -7.92
C TRP A 348 -1.22 -33.88 -8.99
N ALA A 349 -2.43 -33.85 -9.54
CA ALA A 349 -2.83 -32.85 -10.53
C ALA A 349 -3.01 -31.48 -9.87
N VAL A 350 -3.52 -31.46 -8.63
CA VAL A 350 -3.60 -30.24 -7.81
C VAL A 350 -2.21 -29.70 -7.51
N GLU A 351 -1.27 -30.57 -7.13
CA GLU A 351 0.12 -30.19 -6.89
C GLU A 351 0.81 -29.68 -8.17
N ALA A 352 0.58 -30.33 -9.32
CA ALA A 352 1.11 -29.88 -10.61
C ALA A 352 0.54 -28.52 -11.01
N CYS A 353 -0.77 -28.30 -10.86
CA CYS A 353 -1.40 -27.01 -11.09
C CYS A 353 -0.87 -25.93 -10.14
N ARG A 354 -0.64 -26.27 -8.87
CA ARG A 354 -0.05 -25.38 -7.88
C ARG A 354 1.36 -24.95 -8.29
N ARG A 355 2.20 -25.90 -8.72
CA ARG A 355 3.57 -25.61 -9.20
C ARG A 355 3.56 -24.75 -10.45
N TRP A 356 2.70 -25.08 -11.42
CA TRP A 356 2.54 -24.27 -12.63
C TRP A 356 2.08 -22.85 -12.29
N PHE A 357 1.05 -22.70 -11.45
CA PHE A 357 0.52 -21.39 -11.07
C PHE A 357 1.55 -20.54 -10.31
N ALA A 358 2.37 -21.17 -9.44
CA ALA A 358 3.49 -20.50 -8.79
C ALA A 358 4.61 -20.08 -9.77
N SER A 359 4.75 -20.78 -10.89
CA SER A 359 5.76 -20.49 -11.92
C SER A 359 5.38 -19.37 -12.89
N VAL A 360 4.11 -18.93 -12.89
CA VAL A 360 3.60 -17.91 -13.81
C VAL A 360 3.16 -16.64 -13.06
N VAL A 361 3.06 -15.53 -13.79
CA VAL A 361 2.51 -14.25 -13.31
C VAL A 361 1.55 -13.65 -14.33
N THR A 362 0.60 -12.85 -13.85
CA THR A 362 -0.28 -12.06 -14.72
C THR A 362 0.43 -10.80 -15.23
N HIS A 363 -0.13 -10.13 -16.24
CA HIS A 363 0.44 -8.88 -16.75
C HIS A 363 0.52 -7.76 -15.69
N GLU A 364 -0.44 -7.68 -14.76
CA GLU A 364 -0.42 -6.72 -13.64
C GLU A 364 0.73 -7.00 -12.67
N GLN A 365 0.89 -8.26 -12.28
CA GLN A 365 1.98 -8.70 -11.41
C GLN A 365 3.34 -8.49 -12.09
N LEU A 366 3.43 -8.76 -13.39
CA LEU A 366 4.64 -8.53 -14.18
C LEU A 366 5.06 -7.06 -14.18
N MET A 367 4.12 -6.12 -14.36
CA MET A 367 4.42 -4.68 -14.34
C MET A 367 4.97 -4.25 -12.97
N ILE A 368 4.42 -4.81 -11.88
CA ILE A 368 4.88 -4.56 -10.52
C ILE A 368 6.27 -5.16 -10.30
N GLU A 369 6.48 -6.45 -10.62
CA GLU A 369 7.76 -7.15 -10.43
C GLU A 369 8.89 -6.52 -11.24
N LEU A 370 8.62 -6.08 -12.47
CA LEU A 370 9.61 -5.41 -13.33
C LEU A 370 9.70 -3.90 -13.09
N CYS A 371 8.84 -3.31 -12.26
CA CYS A 371 8.78 -1.86 -12.02
C CYS A 371 8.70 -1.04 -13.32
N ILE A 372 7.81 -1.46 -14.24
CA ILE A 372 7.59 -0.80 -15.53
C ILE A 372 6.19 -0.22 -15.64
N THR A 373 6.07 0.84 -16.42
CA THR A 373 4.77 1.41 -16.79
C THR A 373 4.06 0.54 -17.82
N ARG A 374 2.75 0.78 -18.01
CA ARG A 374 1.95 0.13 -19.06
C ARG A 374 2.57 0.31 -20.46
N SER A 375 3.20 1.45 -20.73
CA SER A 375 3.90 1.68 -22.00
C SER A 375 5.14 0.80 -22.14
N GLY A 376 5.92 0.61 -21.07
CA GLY A 376 7.05 -0.32 -21.03
C GLY A 376 6.60 -1.76 -21.30
N TYR A 377 5.51 -2.20 -20.65
CA TYR A 377 4.91 -3.51 -20.87
C TYR A 377 4.51 -3.74 -22.33
N ILE A 378 3.76 -2.80 -22.93
CA ILE A 378 3.32 -2.92 -24.33
C ILE A 378 4.53 -3.01 -25.27
N THR A 379 5.58 -2.24 -25.03
CA THR A 379 6.77 -2.22 -25.90
C THR A 379 7.58 -3.51 -25.75
N LEU A 380 7.71 -4.06 -24.54
CA LEU A 380 8.32 -5.37 -24.30
C LEU A 380 7.54 -6.51 -24.96
N LEU A 381 6.21 -6.44 -24.93
CA LEU A 381 5.35 -7.42 -25.58
C LEU A 381 5.50 -7.36 -27.11
N LYS A 382 5.43 -6.16 -27.70
CA LYS A 382 5.53 -5.96 -29.15
C LYS A 382 6.93 -6.25 -29.71
N SER A 383 7.98 -6.08 -28.91
CA SER A 383 9.36 -6.40 -29.30
C SER A 383 9.66 -7.91 -29.28
N GLY A 384 8.74 -8.74 -28.79
CA GLY A 384 8.93 -10.19 -28.68
C GLY A 384 9.85 -10.62 -27.53
N LEU A 385 10.24 -9.69 -26.66
CA LEU A 385 11.06 -9.96 -25.47
C LEU A 385 10.24 -10.66 -24.37
N LEU A 386 8.94 -10.40 -24.32
CA LEU A 386 8.00 -11.16 -23.51
C LEU A 386 7.22 -12.16 -24.36
N LYS A 387 7.19 -13.41 -23.91
CA LYS A 387 6.43 -14.49 -24.53
C LYS A 387 5.21 -14.82 -23.67
N PRO A 388 4.02 -14.28 -23.98
CA PRO A 388 2.81 -14.59 -23.23
C PRO A 388 2.37 -16.03 -23.51
N LEU A 389 1.95 -16.72 -22.46
CA LEU A 389 1.14 -17.92 -22.53
C LEU A 389 -0.33 -17.51 -22.41
N THR A 390 -1.09 -17.66 -23.50
CA THR A 390 -2.51 -17.31 -23.50
C THR A 390 -3.35 -18.49 -23.04
N VAL A 391 -4.08 -18.30 -21.94
CA VAL A 391 -5.08 -19.26 -21.46
C VAL A 391 -6.44 -18.56 -21.52
N LYS A 392 -7.30 -18.95 -22.48
CA LYS A 392 -8.65 -18.41 -22.69
C LYS A 392 -8.73 -16.87 -22.72
N GLY A 393 -7.74 -16.21 -23.34
CA GLY A 393 -7.71 -14.75 -23.51
C GLY A 393 -7.03 -13.98 -22.37
N GLN A 394 -6.65 -14.66 -21.27
CA GLN A 394 -5.74 -14.08 -20.27
C GLN A 394 -4.29 -14.45 -20.59
N ALA A 395 -3.40 -13.47 -20.48
CA ALA A 395 -1.97 -13.65 -20.73
C ALA A 395 -1.20 -13.89 -19.42
N TYR A 396 -0.47 -15.00 -19.37
CA TYR A 396 0.43 -15.38 -18.30
C TYR A 396 1.88 -15.36 -18.79
N PHE A 397 2.82 -15.14 -17.88
CA PHE A 397 4.24 -15.11 -18.20
C PHE A 397 5.00 -15.98 -17.20
N TYR A 398 5.90 -16.83 -17.70
CA TYR A 398 6.77 -17.62 -16.83
C TYR A 398 7.76 -16.70 -16.10
N ARG A 399 7.85 -16.85 -14.78
CA ARG A 399 8.80 -16.11 -13.93
C ARG A 399 10.25 -16.34 -14.40
N THR A 400 10.58 -17.54 -14.87
CA THR A 400 11.91 -17.88 -15.41
C THR A 400 12.31 -16.98 -16.59
N HIS A 401 11.36 -16.63 -17.47
CA HIS A 401 11.61 -15.71 -18.58
C HIS A 401 11.89 -14.29 -18.07
N LEU A 402 11.19 -13.85 -17.01
CA LEU A 402 11.41 -12.54 -16.40
C LEU A 402 12.79 -12.46 -15.75
N THR A 403 13.18 -13.51 -15.00
CA THR A 403 14.50 -13.62 -14.40
C THR A 403 15.59 -13.63 -15.48
N SER A 404 15.40 -14.37 -16.58
CA SER A 404 16.34 -14.40 -17.71
C SER A 404 16.48 -13.02 -18.38
N LEU A 405 15.39 -12.29 -18.53
CA LEU A 405 15.40 -10.93 -19.07
C LEU A 405 16.19 -9.97 -18.18
N CYS A 406 15.97 -10.02 -16.86
CA CYS A 406 16.72 -9.22 -15.89
C CYS A 406 18.21 -9.60 -15.87
N HIS A 407 18.52 -10.89 -15.87
CA HIS A 407 19.90 -11.40 -15.88
C HIS A 407 20.67 -10.92 -17.13
N ARG A 408 20.04 -10.98 -18.30
CA ARG A 408 20.64 -10.49 -19.54
C ARG A 408 20.96 -9.01 -19.49
N LEU A 409 20.10 -8.18 -18.89
CA LEU A 409 20.41 -6.77 -18.70
C LEU A 409 21.51 -6.55 -17.67
N GLU A 410 21.56 -7.37 -16.62
CA GLU A 410 22.62 -7.34 -15.62
C GLU A 410 23.98 -7.64 -16.24
N GLU A 411 24.09 -8.67 -17.08
CA GLU A 411 25.30 -9.02 -17.85
C GLU A 411 25.76 -7.90 -18.80
N LEU A 412 24.81 -7.21 -19.45
CA LEU A 412 25.10 -6.12 -20.38
C LEU A 412 25.36 -4.79 -19.67
N SER A 413 25.02 -4.68 -18.40
CA SER A 413 25.06 -3.41 -17.67
C SER A 413 26.45 -3.06 -17.17
N ARG A 414 26.72 -1.76 -17.14
CA ARG A 414 27.90 -1.14 -16.55
C ARG A 414 27.49 -0.31 -15.34
N PRO A 415 28.38 -0.11 -14.36
CA PRO A 415 28.12 0.83 -13.27
C PRO A 415 27.91 2.24 -13.84
N CYS A 416 26.97 3.00 -13.27
CA CYS A 416 26.72 4.37 -13.72
C CYS A 416 27.95 5.29 -13.51
N PRO A 417 28.29 6.14 -14.49
CA PRO A 417 29.31 7.17 -14.34
C PRO A 417 28.88 8.24 -13.32
N ALA A 418 29.85 8.94 -12.72
CA ALA A 418 29.61 9.98 -11.71
C ALA A 418 28.84 11.22 -12.24
N SER A 419 28.85 11.44 -13.55
CA SER A 419 28.06 12.50 -14.21
C SER A 419 26.80 11.92 -14.86
N PHE A 420 25.63 12.37 -14.40
CA PHE A 420 24.32 11.78 -14.74
C PHE A 420 23.52 12.58 -15.77
N ALA A 421 24.01 13.74 -16.20
CA ALA A 421 23.20 14.72 -16.95
C ALA A 421 22.70 14.21 -18.32
N HIS A 422 23.31 13.15 -18.87
CA HIS A 422 23.05 12.66 -20.22
C HIS A 422 22.40 11.28 -20.29
N LEU A 423 22.10 10.66 -19.15
CA LEU A 423 21.48 9.33 -19.11
C LEU A 423 19.96 9.42 -19.05
N GLN A 424 19.28 8.58 -19.84
CA GLN A 424 17.83 8.48 -19.87
C GLN A 424 17.37 7.09 -19.40
N PRO A 425 16.24 6.97 -18.69
CA PRO A 425 15.70 5.68 -18.26
C PRO A 425 15.42 4.77 -19.47
N LEU A 426 15.73 3.47 -19.39
CA LEU A 426 15.52 2.52 -20.50
C LEU A 426 14.07 2.49 -21.00
N PHE A 427 13.10 2.64 -20.10
CA PHE A 427 11.67 2.73 -20.42
C PHE A 427 11.14 4.15 -20.17
N GLY A 428 11.77 5.15 -20.80
CA GLY A 428 11.41 6.56 -20.69
C GLY A 428 10.51 7.09 -21.83
N THR A 429 10.23 8.40 -21.80
CA THR A 429 9.41 9.10 -22.81
C THR A 429 10.05 9.13 -24.21
N TRP A 430 11.35 8.83 -24.32
CA TRP A 430 12.06 8.76 -25.59
C TRP A 430 11.64 7.55 -26.44
N LEU A 431 11.05 6.50 -25.82
CA LEU A 431 10.63 5.26 -26.48
C LEU A 431 9.11 5.27 -26.74
N PRO A 432 8.65 5.60 -27.96
CA PRO A 432 7.23 5.67 -28.28
C PRO A 432 6.64 4.26 -28.36
N TRP A 433 5.48 4.09 -27.73
CA TRP A 433 4.79 2.81 -27.59
C TRP A 433 3.51 2.70 -28.45
N SER A 434 3.12 3.83 -29.07
CA SER A 434 1.97 3.97 -29.94
C SER A 434 2.32 4.78 -31.19
N GLY A 435 1.52 4.61 -32.25
CA GLY A 435 1.69 5.32 -33.51
C GLY A 435 2.70 4.67 -34.47
N PRO A 436 3.05 5.39 -35.56
CA PRO A 436 3.79 4.84 -36.70
C PRO A 436 5.23 4.42 -36.36
N TYR A 437 5.77 4.91 -35.24
CA TYR A 437 7.15 4.66 -34.80
C TYR A 437 7.33 3.43 -33.90
N THR A 438 6.26 2.66 -33.68
CA THR A 438 6.28 1.49 -32.80
C THR A 438 7.29 0.42 -33.26
N SER A 439 7.43 0.21 -34.56
CA SER A 439 8.39 -0.75 -35.14
C SER A 439 9.83 -0.35 -34.84
N SER A 440 10.17 0.93 -34.99
CA SER A 440 11.49 1.48 -34.64
C SER A 440 11.83 1.32 -33.16
N SER A 441 10.84 1.49 -32.27
CA SER A 441 11.02 1.23 -30.83
C SER A 441 11.30 -0.24 -30.52
N CYS A 442 10.63 -1.16 -31.23
CA CYS A 442 10.83 -2.59 -31.05
C CYS A 442 12.22 -3.03 -31.51
N GLU A 443 12.65 -2.56 -32.69
CA GLU A 443 13.99 -2.80 -33.23
C GLU A 443 15.07 -2.23 -32.30
N MET A 444 14.86 -1.01 -31.79
CA MET A 444 15.76 -0.39 -30.83
C MET A 444 15.90 -1.20 -29.52
N LEU A 445 14.80 -1.70 -28.97
CA LEU A 445 14.87 -2.57 -27.79
C LEU A 445 15.62 -3.87 -28.09
N GLN A 446 15.39 -4.50 -29.24
CA GLN A 446 16.13 -5.70 -29.62
C GLN A 446 17.63 -5.42 -29.73
N ASP A 447 18.03 -4.29 -30.30
CA ASP A 447 19.43 -3.87 -30.38
C ASP A 447 20.05 -3.61 -29.00
N ILE A 448 19.31 -3.01 -28.07
CA ILE A 448 19.75 -2.80 -26.68
C ILE A 448 19.95 -4.15 -25.98
N PHE A 449 18.99 -5.05 -26.06
CA PHE A 449 19.09 -6.38 -25.47
C PHE A 449 20.14 -7.25 -26.19
N ALA A 450 20.55 -6.92 -27.41
CA ALA A 450 21.68 -7.53 -28.10
C ALA A 450 23.04 -6.95 -27.68
N GLY A 451 23.07 -5.97 -26.78
CA GLY A 451 24.31 -5.36 -26.29
C GLY A 451 24.96 -4.37 -27.25
N LYS A 452 24.22 -3.89 -28.28
CA LYS A 452 24.75 -2.92 -29.25
C LYS A 452 24.92 -1.52 -28.68
N PHE A 453 24.30 -1.25 -27.53
CA PHE A 453 24.36 0.03 -26.83
C PHE A 453 24.80 -0.18 -25.38
N PRO A 454 25.55 0.77 -24.80
CA PRO A 454 25.91 0.70 -23.39
C PRO A 454 24.66 0.90 -22.52
N ILE A 455 24.49 -0.01 -21.56
CA ILE A 455 23.43 0.05 -20.56
C ILE A 455 24.08 0.34 -19.21
N PHE A 456 23.51 1.27 -18.44
CA PHE A 456 24.00 1.66 -17.13
C PHE A 456 23.00 1.30 -16.05
N ARG A 457 23.46 0.71 -14.94
CA ARG A 457 22.59 0.29 -13.84
C ARG A 457 22.79 1.15 -12.60
N ARG A 458 21.67 1.58 -12.00
CA ARG A 458 21.61 2.20 -10.67
C ARG A 458 21.08 1.22 -9.63
N LEU A 459 21.83 1.04 -8.54
CA LEU A 459 21.45 0.13 -7.45
C LEU A 459 20.28 0.63 -6.60
N GLU A 460 20.00 1.94 -6.63
CA GLU A 460 18.93 2.57 -5.85
C GLU A 460 17.52 2.29 -6.40
N ASN A 461 17.42 1.92 -7.68
CA ASN A 461 16.15 1.71 -8.37
C ASN A 461 15.84 0.21 -8.52
N PRO A 462 14.58 -0.22 -8.34
CA PRO A 462 14.20 -1.62 -8.48
C PRO A 462 13.88 -2.03 -9.93
N GLY A 463 14.01 -3.32 -10.23
CA GLY A 463 13.56 -3.92 -11.50
C GLY A 463 14.19 -3.29 -12.74
N LEU A 464 13.38 -3.11 -13.79
CA LEU A 464 13.83 -2.52 -15.06
C LEU A 464 13.98 -1.00 -15.00
N SER A 465 13.46 -0.34 -13.97
CA SER A 465 13.67 1.10 -13.73
C SER A 465 15.10 1.43 -13.29
N ALA A 466 15.91 0.40 -12.99
CA ALA A 466 17.32 0.51 -12.66
C ALA A 466 18.22 0.82 -13.86
N TYR A 467 17.76 0.56 -15.08
CA TYR A 467 18.59 0.59 -16.28
C TYR A 467 18.41 1.89 -17.06
N PHE A 468 19.52 2.44 -17.52
CA PHE A 468 19.62 3.70 -18.24
C PHE A 468 20.46 3.54 -19.50
N ILE A 469 20.19 4.39 -20.49
CA ILE A 469 20.93 4.47 -21.76
C ILE A 469 21.48 5.87 -21.95
N ASP A 470 22.47 6.03 -22.82
CA ASP A 470 23.02 7.34 -23.19
C ASP A 470 22.32 7.95 -24.42
N SER A 471 22.80 9.11 -24.87
CA SER A 471 22.27 9.83 -26.01
C SER A 471 22.47 9.11 -27.35
N THR A 472 23.45 8.20 -27.47
CA THR A 472 23.74 7.49 -28.74
C THR A 472 22.57 6.60 -29.15
N ALA A 473 21.94 5.94 -28.17
CA ALA A 473 20.76 5.14 -28.37
C ALA A 473 19.55 5.97 -28.83
N ILE A 474 19.42 7.20 -28.30
CA ILE A 474 18.34 8.12 -28.66
C ILE A 474 18.53 8.65 -30.09
N GLU A 475 19.77 8.98 -30.46
CA GLU A 475 20.12 9.40 -31.82
C GLU A 475 19.86 8.31 -32.84
N ARG A 476 20.17 7.05 -32.51
CA ARG A 476 19.84 5.91 -33.37
C ARG A 476 18.33 5.77 -33.57
N LEU A 477 17.54 5.92 -32.51
CA LEU A 477 16.09 5.89 -32.63
C LEU A 477 15.57 7.02 -33.55
N ARG A 478 16.16 8.21 -33.49
CA ARG A 478 15.81 9.32 -34.41
C ARG A 478 16.10 8.94 -35.86
N GLN A 479 17.24 8.30 -36.14
CA GLN A 479 17.56 7.80 -37.49
C GLN A 479 16.53 6.77 -37.98
N PHE A 480 16.14 5.80 -37.13
CA PHE A 480 15.10 4.84 -37.49
C PHE A 480 13.77 5.52 -37.83
N ARG A 481 13.37 6.56 -37.08
CA ARG A 481 12.14 7.31 -37.36
C ARG A 481 12.20 8.06 -38.69
N MET A 482 13.33 8.70 -39.02
CA MET A 482 13.50 9.37 -40.30
C MET A 482 13.34 8.41 -41.48
N ASN A 483 13.83 7.17 -41.35
CA ASN A 483 13.65 6.13 -42.36
C ASN A 483 12.19 5.71 -42.53
N VAL A 484 11.42 5.65 -41.44
CA VAL A 484 9.97 5.35 -41.49
C VAL A 484 9.21 6.47 -42.20
N VAL A 485 9.49 7.74 -41.85
CA VAL A 485 8.87 8.91 -42.51
C VAL A 485 9.20 8.93 -44.00
N ALA A 486 10.45 8.66 -44.38
CA ALA A 486 10.87 8.62 -45.79
C ALA A 486 10.17 7.48 -46.58
N LYS A 487 9.96 6.31 -45.96
CA LYS A 487 9.22 5.19 -46.57
C LYS A 487 7.74 5.52 -46.75
N GLN A 488 7.11 6.16 -45.75
CA GLN A 488 5.70 6.52 -45.81
C GLN A 488 5.44 7.61 -46.87
N ALA A 489 6.30 8.62 -46.97
CA ALA A 489 6.23 9.64 -48.02
C ALA A 489 6.42 9.05 -49.44
N ARG A 490 7.21 7.99 -49.60
CA ARG A 490 7.31 7.24 -50.87
C ARG A 490 6.02 6.49 -51.20
N LEU A 491 5.42 5.82 -50.22
CA LEU A 491 4.17 5.08 -50.38
C LEU A 491 2.99 6.00 -50.77
N GLU A 492 2.88 7.16 -50.12
CA GLU A 492 1.84 8.17 -50.43
C GLU A 492 2.02 8.78 -51.82
N ARG A 493 3.26 9.01 -52.27
CA ARG A 493 3.52 9.44 -53.65
C ARG A 493 3.19 8.35 -54.67
N SER A 494 3.46 7.08 -54.38
CA SER A 494 3.11 5.97 -55.28
C SER A 494 1.60 5.71 -55.36
N SER A 495 0.84 5.89 -54.28
CA SER A 495 -0.62 5.78 -54.31
C SER A 495 -1.28 6.97 -55.02
N GLN A 496 -0.72 8.19 -54.90
CA GLN A 496 -1.16 9.33 -55.70
C GLN A 496 -0.84 9.19 -57.20
N GLN A 497 0.23 8.48 -57.59
CA GLN A 497 0.54 8.20 -58.99
C GLN A 497 -0.43 7.18 -59.62
N LEU A 498 -0.98 6.24 -58.85
CA LEU A 498 -1.96 5.26 -59.32
C LEU A 498 -3.37 5.86 -59.53
N SER A 499 -3.69 6.99 -58.89
CA SER A 499 -4.95 7.72 -59.09
C SER A 499 -4.98 8.64 -60.34
N PHE A 500 -3.90 8.68 -61.13
CA PHE A 500 -3.82 9.42 -62.40
C PHE A 500 -3.89 8.52 -63.64
N LEU A 501 -4.20 7.23 -63.49
CA LEU A 501 -4.53 6.37 -64.63
C LEU A 501 -5.99 6.64 -65.04
N PRO A 502 -6.27 7.04 -66.31
CA PRO A 502 -7.63 7.19 -66.79
C PRO A 502 -8.32 5.82 -66.86
N GLU A 503 -9.64 5.80 -66.57
CA GLU A 503 -10.50 4.60 -66.57
C GLU A 503 -10.39 3.75 -67.85
#